data_AF-A0A965UUV1-F1
#
_entry.id   AF-A0A965UUV1-F1
#
_cell.length_a   1.000
_cell.length_b   1.000
_cell.length_c   1.000
_cell.angle_alpha   90.00
_cell.angle_beta   90.00
_cell.angle_gamma   90.00
#
_symmetry.space_group_name_H-M   'P 1'
#
loop_
_entity.id
_entity.type
_entity.pdbx_description
1 polymer ?
#
loop_
_entity_poly.entity_id
_entity_poly.type
_entity_poly.pdbx_seq_one_letter_code
_entity_poly.pdbx_strand_id
1 'polypeptide(L)'
;MTYYMAQLNERNGEYEYQHTILLSTEWDAHTALTDIAMNWYESAEDYLEHNGEPLHTPDNVVEGNFYFNGDEVCVSVGNWEELPKAVFDNLPRFLTVFNR
;
A
#
# COMPACT_ATOMS: atom_id res chain seq x y z
N MET A 1 11.13 -14.12 -5.19
CA MET A 1 10.56 -13.45 -4.01
C MET A 1 11.58 -12.48 -3.44
N THR A 2 11.24 -11.20 -3.44
CA THR A 2 12.02 -10.09 -2.89
C THR A 2 11.24 -9.46 -1.74
N TYR A 3 11.94 -8.92 -0.75
CA TYR A 3 11.35 -8.40 0.49
C TYR A 3 11.59 -6.90 0.56
N TYR A 4 10.58 -6.14 0.97
CA TYR A 4 10.63 -4.69 1.01
C TYR A 4 10.03 -4.16 2.30
N MET A 5 10.58 -3.02 2.74
CA MET A 5 9.87 -2.07 3.58
C MET A 5 9.49 -0.89 2.69
N ALA A 6 8.20 -0.57 2.66
CA ALA A 6 7.64 0.40 1.75
C ALA A 6 6.71 1.38 2.47
N GLN A 7 6.32 2.43 1.77
CA GLN A 7 5.42 3.45 2.27
C GLN A 7 4.25 3.65 1.31
N LEU A 8 3.06 3.81 1.87
CA LEU A 8 1.93 4.45 1.20
C LEU A 8 1.58 5.72 1.96
N ASN A 9 1.19 6.77 1.23
CA ASN A 9 0.70 8.00 1.82
C ASN A 9 -0.80 8.10 1.56
N GLU A 10 -1.58 8.32 2.62
CA GLU A 10 -3.02 8.54 2.56
C GLU A 10 -3.30 9.98 2.97
N ARG A 11 -4.05 10.71 2.16
CA ARG A 11 -4.62 12.00 2.51
C ARG A 11 -6.12 11.88 2.59
N ASN A 12 -6.70 12.27 3.72
CA ASN A 12 -8.14 12.31 3.95
C ASN A 12 -8.53 13.73 4.41
N GLY A 13 -9.06 14.53 3.48
CA GLY A 13 -9.26 15.95 3.69
C GLY A 13 -7.95 16.69 4.01
N GLU A 14 -7.87 17.30 5.19
CA GLU A 14 -6.69 18.04 5.67
C GLU A 14 -5.66 17.15 6.39
N TYR A 15 -5.96 15.87 6.62
CA TYR A 15 -5.09 14.95 7.35
C TYR A 15 -4.24 14.12 6.39
N GLU A 16 -2.96 13.98 6.71
CA GLU A 16 -2.01 13.15 5.98
C GLU A 16 -1.46 12.05 6.89
N TYR A 17 -1.48 10.82 6.40
CA TYR A 17 -1.01 9.63 7.08
C TYR A 17 0.05 8.95 6.22
N GLN A 18 1.14 8.53 6.86
CA GLN A 18 2.15 7.70 6.23
C GLN A 18 2.09 6.30 6.82
N HIS A 19 1.83 5.33 5.95
CA HIS A 19 1.70 3.92 6.30
C HIS A 19 2.97 3.19 5.92
N THR A 20 3.58 2.48 6.87
CA THR A 20 4.73 1.60 6.58
C THR A 20 4.23 0.18 6.32
N ILE A 21 4.64 -0.40 5.20
CA ILE A 21 4.20 -1.71 4.74
C ILE A 21 5.41 -2.64 4.64
N LEU A 22 5.26 -3.84 5.21
CA LEU A 22 6.17 -4.95 5.00
C LEU A 22 5.59 -5.85 3.90
N LEU A 23 6.30 -5.92 2.78
CA LEU A 23 5.88 -6.59 1.56
C LEU A 23 6.88 -7.68 1.18
N SER A 24 6.39 -8.87 0.82
CA SER A 24 7.16 -9.86 0.06
C SER A 24 6.45 -10.17 -1.26
N THR A 25 7.12 -9.98 -2.38
CA THR A 25 6.50 -10.16 -3.71
C THR A 25 7.48 -10.77 -4.72
N GLU A 26 6.95 -11.36 -5.79
CA GLU A 26 7.71 -11.76 -6.98
C GLU A 26 7.77 -10.66 -8.05
N TRP A 27 6.93 -9.63 -7.90
CA TRP A 27 6.91 -8.45 -8.77
C TRP A 27 7.91 -7.39 -8.27
N ASP A 28 8.11 -6.35 -9.08
CA ASP A 28 8.82 -5.16 -8.60
C ASP A 28 7.98 -4.41 -7.54
N ALA A 29 8.67 -3.67 -6.67
CA ALA A 29 8.03 -2.99 -5.54
C ALA A 29 6.97 -1.96 -5.99
N HIS A 30 7.23 -1.22 -7.07
CA HIS A 30 6.30 -0.19 -7.53
C HIS A 30 4.98 -0.82 -8.01
N THR A 31 5.05 -1.90 -8.79
CA THR A 31 3.86 -2.64 -9.24
C THR A 31 3.06 -3.20 -8.07
N ALA A 32 3.72 -3.86 -7.12
CA ALA A 32 3.04 -4.42 -5.95
C ALA A 32 2.41 -3.34 -5.05
N LEU A 33 3.09 -2.21 -4.84
CA LEU A 33 2.56 -1.11 -4.03
C LEU A 33 1.42 -0.36 -4.72
N THR A 34 1.49 -0.24 -6.05
CA THR A 34 0.39 0.31 -6.86
C THR A 34 -0.86 -0.52 -6.67
N ASP A 35 -0.73 -1.85 -6.74
CA ASP A 35 -1.87 -2.74 -6.55
C ASP A 35 -2.44 -2.67 -5.12
N ILE A 36 -1.59 -2.62 -4.09
CA ILE A 36 -2.04 -2.39 -2.71
C ILE A 36 -2.75 -1.05 -2.57
N ALA A 37 -2.22 0.02 -3.18
CA ALA A 37 -2.80 1.35 -3.11
C ALA A 37 -4.14 1.44 -3.84
N MET A 38 -4.29 0.76 -4.98
CA MET A 38 -5.55 0.65 -5.72
C MET A 38 -6.65 -0.06 -4.93
N ASN A 39 -6.26 -1.04 -4.10
CA ASN A 39 -7.17 -1.86 -3.31
C ASN A 39 -7.13 -1.49 -1.81
N TRP A 40 -6.79 -0.24 -1.46
CA TRP A 40 -6.50 0.18 -0.08
C TRP A 40 -7.62 -0.10 0.93
N TYR A 41 -8.88 0.01 0.51
CA TYR A 41 -10.05 -0.19 1.37
C TYR A 41 -10.66 -1.59 1.29
N GLU A 42 -10.01 -2.52 0.59
CA GLU A 42 -10.47 -3.89 0.48
C GLU A 42 -10.03 -4.73 1.69
N SER A 43 -10.85 -5.71 2.07
CA SER A 43 -10.45 -6.62 3.13
C SER A 43 -9.43 -7.65 2.62
N ALA A 44 -8.62 -8.19 3.53
CA ALA A 44 -7.69 -9.27 3.17
C ALA A 44 -8.41 -10.52 2.67
N GLU A 45 -9.65 -10.76 3.09
CA GLU A 45 -10.47 -11.88 2.61
C GLU A 45 -10.84 -11.67 1.14
N ASP A 46 -11.33 -10.48 0.78
CA ASP A 46 -11.71 -10.14 -0.59
C ASP A 46 -10.51 -10.28 -1.55
N TYR A 47 -9.33 -9.82 -1.11
CA TYR A 47 -8.09 -9.86 -1.91
C TYR A 47 -7.60 -11.29 -2.18
N LEU A 48 -7.72 -12.19 -1.20
CA LEU A 48 -7.35 -13.59 -1.34
C LEU A 48 -8.29 -14.34 -2.29
N GLU A 49 -9.58 -14.01 -2.31
CA GLU A 49 -10.55 -14.64 -3.21
C GLU A 49 -10.26 -14.36 -4.70
N HIS A 50 -9.64 -13.21 -4.99
CA HIS A 50 -9.35 -12.77 -6.35
C HIS A 50 -7.89 -13.00 -6.77
N ASN A 51 -7.12 -13.77 -5.98
CA ASN A 51 -5.73 -14.18 -6.29
C ASN A 51 -4.77 -13.01 -6.63
N GLY A 52 -5.00 -11.81 -6.07
CA GLY A 52 -4.18 -10.62 -6.37
C GLY A 52 -4.49 -9.94 -7.70
N GLU A 53 -5.66 -10.18 -8.28
CA GLU A 53 -6.22 -9.32 -9.31
C GLU A 53 -6.87 -8.08 -8.66
N PRO A 54 -6.86 -6.91 -9.33
CA PRO A 54 -7.50 -5.71 -8.81
C PRO A 54 -9.00 -5.94 -8.55
N LEU A 55 -9.42 -5.67 -7.31
CA LEU A 55 -10.80 -5.74 -6.86
C LEU A 55 -11.53 -4.42 -7.04
N HIS A 56 -10.83 -3.35 -6.68
CA HIS A 56 -11.36 -2.00 -6.70
C HIS A 56 -10.75 -1.21 -7.84
N THR A 57 -11.60 -0.47 -8.55
CA THR A 57 -11.14 0.60 -9.43
C THR A 57 -11.43 1.91 -8.71
N PRO A 58 -10.40 2.66 -8.28
CA PRO A 58 -10.58 3.96 -7.65
C PRO A 58 -11.45 4.88 -8.52
N ASP A 59 -12.16 5.82 -7.89
CA ASP A 59 -13.04 6.77 -8.57
C ASP A 59 -12.28 7.55 -9.65
N ASN A 60 -11.01 7.86 -9.36
CA ASN A 60 -10.09 8.53 -10.27
C ASN A 60 -8.64 8.11 -10.00
N VAL A 61 -7.80 8.15 -11.04
CA VAL A 61 -6.37 7.88 -10.98
C VAL A 61 -5.60 9.01 -11.66
N VAL A 62 -4.76 9.71 -10.91
CA VAL A 62 -3.96 10.84 -11.41
C VAL A 62 -2.52 10.71 -10.95
N GLU A 63 -1.58 10.49 -11.88
CA GLU A 63 -0.13 10.49 -11.60
C GLU A 63 0.29 9.55 -10.44
N GLY A 64 -0.31 8.35 -10.33
CA GLY A 64 -0.02 7.40 -9.23
C GLY A 64 -0.73 7.71 -7.90
N ASN A 65 -1.70 8.61 -7.93
CA ASN A 65 -2.64 8.87 -6.85
C ASN A 65 -3.98 8.21 -7.14
N PHE A 66 -4.53 7.51 -6.17
CA PHE A 66 -5.76 6.73 -6.24
C PHE A 66 -6.81 7.36 -5.33
N TYR A 67 -7.91 7.78 -5.91
CA TYR A 67 -8.95 8.54 -5.21
C TYR A 67 -10.15 7.65 -4.88
N PHE A 68 -10.64 7.77 -3.65
CA PHE A 68 -11.73 6.97 -3.11
C PHE A 68 -12.76 7.88 -2.42
N ASN A 69 -13.97 7.35 -2.25
CA ASN A 69 -15.08 8.02 -1.58
C ASN A 69 -15.41 9.39 -2.20
N GLY A 70 -15.50 9.48 -3.53
CA GLY A 70 -15.81 10.72 -4.22
C GLY A 70 -14.69 11.76 -4.13
N ASP A 71 -13.44 11.32 -4.29
CA ASP A 71 -12.21 12.11 -4.22
C ASP A 71 -11.83 12.68 -2.83
N GLU A 72 -12.54 12.28 -1.76
CA GLU A 72 -12.24 12.73 -0.39
C GLU A 72 -10.96 12.11 0.18
N VAL A 73 -10.65 10.88 -0.23
CA VAL A 73 -9.44 10.16 0.18
C VAL A 73 -8.55 9.92 -1.02
N CYS A 74 -7.26 10.23 -0.88
CA CYS A 74 -6.23 9.99 -1.87
C CYS A 74 -5.15 9.09 -1.28
N VAL A 75 -4.90 7.94 -1.89
CA VAL A 75 -3.79 7.04 -1.54
C VAL A 75 -2.74 7.11 -2.63
N SER A 76 -1.46 7.15 -2.28
CA SER A 76 -0.35 7.24 -3.24
C SER A 76 0.84 6.38 -2.81
N VAL A 77 1.59 5.91 -3.81
CA VAL A 77 2.81 5.14 -3.57
C VAL A 77 3.91 6.06 -3.07
N GLY A 78 4.47 5.74 -1.91
CA GLY A 78 5.61 6.42 -1.31
C GLY A 78 6.95 5.79 -1.70
N ASN A 79 7.93 5.87 -0.80
CA ASN A 79 9.24 5.26 -1.01
C ASN A 79 9.26 3.77 -0.64
N TRP A 80 10.25 3.04 -1.15
CA TRP A 80 10.50 1.66 -0.77
C TRP A 80 12.00 1.35 -0.72
N GLU A 81 12.35 0.37 0.12
CA GLU A 81 13.69 -0.15 0.29
C GLU A 81 13.66 -1.68 0.27
N GLU A 82 14.54 -2.30 -0.52
CA GLU A 82 14.73 -3.75 -0.50
C GLU A 82 15.42 -4.18 0.79
N LEU A 83 14.89 -5.21 1.44
CA LEU A 83 15.40 -5.75 2.68
C LEU A 83 15.96 -7.16 2.48
N PRO A 84 17.07 -7.51 3.15
CA PRO A 84 17.45 -8.91 3.34
C PRO A 84 16.34 -9.67 4.07
N LYS A 85 16.05 -10.91 3.64
CA LYS A 85 15.00 -11.75 4.26
C LYS A 85 15.14 -11.85 5.79
N ALA A 86 16.36 -11.98 6.30
CA ALA A 86 16.61 -12.07 7.73
C ALA A 86 16.20 -10.80 8.49
N VAL A 87 16.30 -9.62 7.88
CA VAL A 87 15.82 -8.37 8.48
C VAL A 87 14.30 -8.35 8.44
N PHE A 88 13.71 -8.65 7.27
CA PHE A 88 12.27 -8.69 7.07
C PHE A 88 11.54 -9.60 8.08
N ASP A 89 12.06 -10.82 8.29
CA ASP A 89 11.47 -11.79 9.22
C ASP A 89 11.50 -11.33 10.69
N ASN A 90 12.38 -10.40 11.05
CA ASN A 90 12.56 -9.88 12.41
C ASN A 90 11.83 -8.54 12.66
N LEU A 91 11.24 -7.92 11.63
CA LEU A 91 10.51 -6.67 11.81
C LEU A 91 9.12 -6.92 12.43
N PRO A 92 8.66 -6.04 13.34
CA PRO A 92 7.34 -6.16 13.93
C PRO A 92 6.27 -5.96 12.85
N ARG A 93 5.29 -6.87 12.80
CA ARG A 93 4.15 -6.79 11.86
C ARG A 93 3.07 -5.78 12.27
N PHE A 94 3.30 -5.05 13.36
CA PHE A 94 2.44 -3.99 13.85
C PHE A 94 3.25 -2.70 13.88
N LEU A 95 3.26 -1.94 12.79
CA LEU A 95 3.84 -0.59 12.78
C LEU A 95 2.92 0.37 12.04
N THR A 96 1.85 0.79 12.71
CA THR A 96 1.16 2.03 12.33
C THR A 96 1.85 3.17 13.07
N VAL A 97 2.69 3.93 12.37
CA VAL A 97 3.33 5.14 12.92
C VAL A 97 2.39 6.31 12.65
N PHE A 98 1.74 6.82 13.70
CA PHE A 98 1.00 8.08 13.62
C PHE A 98 2.00 9.25 13.75
N ASN A 99 2.28 9.95 12.66
CA ASN A 99 2.90 11.26 12.74
C ASN A 99 1.81 12.30 13.06
N ARG A 100 2.04 13.11 14.08
CA ARG A 100 1.23 14.28 14.46
C ARG A 100 1.94 15.56 14.06
#